data_AF-A0A4R4LRN3-F1
#
_entry.id   AF-A0A4R4LRN3-F1
#
_cell.length_a   1.000
_cell.length_b   1.000
_cell.length_c   1.000
_cell.angle_alpha   90.00
_cell.angle_beta   90.00
_cell.angle_gamma   90.00
#
_symmetry.space_group_name_H-M   'P 1'
#
loop_
_entity.id
_entity.type
_entity.pdbx_description
1 polymer ?
#
loop_
_entity_poly.entity_id
_entity_poly.type
_entity_poly.pdbx_seq_one_letter_code
_entity_poly.pdbx_strand_id
1 'polypeptide(L)'
;MTYDIEIYGAHHIDLERLGTALSDAGGRFDRSSGVAYRIVRGRERRVFVIDGPLGVEREDLPDEVAGAAVGVRLMYEFTVEDTARPSLAFATKAARALAAATDGLVHDRQNDARPIWSPAPLRRFKPPAAEHVDLLDLDWYVRREDLPHDLPERLLEALRTWFPEAMPRRFGDYEPLQHKLSDEGEEGFISAWRTESGGLFWKTSRPFFSGAARSVGDDFTPYLIGEKEQREGLPHPVANISLTMDLRVLSDERWRTDLVRSFARIAEVTGAFYAHAVVSRGWGYSGGSLWTAARTQTHRSVTQRDRWAGLPPYPVWLAWFKGFYSPGIEQCLGTGYERFDDGGLMWRNGDHPDDANDVPWSTATPLPEGL
;
A
#
# COMPACT_ATOMS: atom_id res chain seq x y z
N MET A 1 -28.46 -26.71 15.24
CA MET A 1 -27.66 -25.57 15.71
C MET A 1 -26.52 -25.45 14.73
N THR A 2 -26.44 -24.34 14.00
CA THR A 2 -25.36 -24.06 13.05
C THR A 2 -24.18 -23.45 13.80
N TYR A 3 -22.99 -23.55 13.23
CA TYR A 3 -21.76 -22.95 13.74
C TYR A 3 -21.09 -22.23 12.60
N ASP A 4 -20.76 -20.96 12.81
CA ASP A 4 -20.36 -20.05 11.74
C ASP A 4 -18.89 -19.67 11.92
N ILE A 5 -18.06 -19.88 10.90
CA ILE A 5 -16.65 -19.52 10.92
C ILE A 5 -16.42 -18.50 9.81
N GLU A 6 -15.91 -17.32 10.16
CA GLU A 6 -15.56 -16.28 9.21
C GLU A 6 -14.07 -16.39 8.86
N ILE A 7 -13.72 -16.21 7.59
CA ILE A 7 -12.35 -16.22 7.11
C ILE A 7 -12.11 -14.91 6.38
N TYR A 8 -11.13 -14.15 6.83
CA TYR A 8 -10.78 -12.84 6.31
C TYR A 8 -9.45 -12.93 5.57
N GLY A 9 -9.38 -12.47 4.32
CA GLY A 9 -8.21 -12.60 3.46
C GLY A 9 -7.82 -11.29 2.76
N ALA A 10 -6.54 -11.19 2.37
CA ALA A 10 -6.02 -10.07 1.60
C ALA A 10 -6.22 -10.26 0.08
N HIS A 11 -6.21 -11.52 -0.38
CA HIS A 11 -6.24 -11.87 -1.80
C HIS A 11 -7.31 -12.91 -2.12
N HIS A 12 -7.85 -12.81 -3.34
CA HIS A 12 -8.79 -13.78 -3.87
C HIS A 12 -8.06 -15.08 -4.22
N ILE A 13 -8.64 -16.22 -3.88
CA ILE A 13 -8.19 -17.52 -4.39
C ILE A 13 -9.20 -18.06 -5.37
N ASP A 14 -8.73 -18.63 -6.48
CA ASP A 14 -9.60 -19.33 -7.40
C ASP A 14 -10.23 -20.59 -6.76
N LEU A 15 -11.33 -21.06 -7.35
CA LEU A 15 -12.08 -22.22 -6.86
C LEU A 15 -11.28 -23.53 -6.95
N GLU A 16 -10.24 -23.58 -7.77
CA GLU A 16 -9.38 -24.77 -7.91
C GLU A 16 -8.42 -24.90 -6.72
N ARG A 17 -7.75 -23.81 -6.36
CA ARG A 17 -6.94 -23.69 -5.16
C ARG A 17 -7.76 -23.89 -3.89
N LEU A 18 -8.98 -23.34 -3.84
CA LEU A 18 -9.91 -23.59 -2.75
C LEU A 18 -10.23 -25.09 -2.62
N GLY A 19 -10.57 -25.74 -3.74
CA GLY A 19 -10.83 -27.18 -3.77
C GLY A 19 -9.63 -28.01 -3.33
N THR A 20 -8.40 -27.59 -3.69
CA THR A 20 -7.16 -28.25 -3.30
C THR A 20 -6.92 -28.13 -1.79
N ALA A 21 -7.01 -26.93 -1.23
CA ALA A 21 -6.85 -26.69 0.20
C ALA A 21 -7.85 -27.49 1.05
N LEU A 22 -9.10 -27.62 0.57
CA LEU A 22 -10.14 -28.42 1.23
C LEU A 22 -9.92 -29.93 1.08
N SER A 23 -9.34 -30.37 -0.03
CA SER A 23 -8.99 -31.77 -0.26
C SER A 23 -7.85 -32.21 0.67
N ASP A 24 -6.83 -31.36 0.84
CA ASP A 24 -5.72 -31.57 1.79
C ASP A 24 -6.20 -31.57 3.26
N ALA A 25 -7.31 -30.88 3.53
CA ALA A 25 -7.97 -30.94 4.83
C ALA A 25 -8.63 -32.31 5.11
N GLY A 26 -8.82 -33.16 4.09
CA GLY A 26 -9.40 -34.51 4.20
C GLY A 26 -10.87 -34.60 3.78
N GLY A 27 -11.33 -33.71 2.90
CA GLY A 27 -12.70 -33.69 2.40
C GLY A 27 -12.81 -33.57 0.88
N ARG A 28 -14.03 -33.37 0.40
CA ARG A 28 -14.34 -33.04 -1.00
C ARG A 28 -15.10 -31.72 -1.02
N PHE A 29 -14.78 -30.85 -1.96
CA PHE A 29 -15.52 -29.61 -2.18
C PHE A 29 -16.27 -29.68 -3.50
N ASP A 30 -17.58 -29.45 -3.46
CA ASP A 30 -18.39 -29.26 -4.65
C ASP A 30 -18.45 -27.78 -5.01
N ARG A 31 -17.70 -27.42 -6.06
CA ARG A 31 -17.57 -26.05 -6.55
C ARG A 31 -18.88 -25.46 -7.06
N SER A 32 -19.80 -26.31 -7.53
CA SER A 32 -21.07 -25.84 -8.10
C SER A 32 -22.06 -25.39 -7.03
N SER A 33 -21.97 -25.99 -5.84
CA SER A 33 -22.89 -25.76 -4.73
C SER A 33 -22.25 -25.05 -3.53
N GLY A 34 -20.92 -24.88 -3.52
CA GLY A 34 -20.20 -24.34 -2.37
C GLY A 34 -20.18 -25.28 -1.16
N VAL A 35 -20.55 -26.56 -1.35
CA VAL A 35 -20.71 -27.51 -0.23
C VAL A 35 -19.44 -28.31 -0.02
N ALA A 36 -19.00 -28.37 1.24
CA ALA A 36 -17.91 -29.23 1.68
C ALA A 36 -18.43 -30.52 2.32
N TYR A 37 -17.88 -31.63 1.86
CA TYR A 37 -18.17 -32.98 2.32
C TYR A 37 -16.96 -33.58 3.01
N ARG A 38 -17.23 -34.39 4.03
CA ARG A 38 -16.24 -35.29 4.62
C ARG A 38 -16.58 -36.72 4.26
N ILE A 39 -15.55 -37.50 3.95
CA ILE A 39 -15.69 -38.94 3.70
C ILE A 39 -15.59 -39.68 5.04
N VAL A 40 -16.66 -40.36 5.44
CA VAL A 40 -16.71 -41.18 6.66
C VAL A 40 -17.12 -42.59 6.27
N ARG A 41 -16.20 -43.56 6.41
CA ARG A 41 -16.42 -44.98 6.04
C ARG A 41 -16.92 -45.14 4.60
N GLY A 42 -16.35 -44.39 3.66
CA GLY A 42 -16.72 -44.43 2.23
C GLY A 42 -18.03 -43.74 1.88
N ARG A 43 -18.70 -43.07 2.83
CA ARG A 43 -19.89 -42.26 2.58
C ARG A 43 -19.60 -40.78 2.73
N GLU A 44 -20.16 -39.98 1.84
CA GLU A 44 -20.09 -38.53 1.92
C GLU A 44 -21.07 -38.01 2.96
N ARG A 45 -20.57 -37.14 3.83
CA ARG A 45 -21.39 -36.40 4.79
C ARG A 45 -21.14 -34.92 4.57
N ARG A 46 -22.22 -34.18 4.27
CA ARG A 46 -22.20 -32.72 4.20
C ARG A 46 -21.79 -32.16 5.57
N VAL A 47 -20.84 -31.23 5.58
CA VAL A 47 -20.31 -30.65 6.82
C VAL A 47 -20.63 -29.17 6.91
N PHE A 48 -20.26 -28.40 5.89
CA PHE A 48 -20.46 -26.95 5.86
C PHE A 48 -20.67 -26.45 4.43
N VAL A 49 -21.25 -25.26 4.32
CA VAL A 49 -21.37 -24.47 3.09
C VAL A 49 -20.39 -23.30 3.18
N ILE A 50 -19.78 -22.95 2.05
CA ILE A 50 -18.92 -21.77 1.94
C ILE A 50 -19.66 -20.70 1.15
N ASP A 51 -19.85 -19.54 1.75
CA ASP A 51 -20.31 -18.33 1.10
C ASP A 51 -19.14 -17.35 0.90
N GLY A 52 -19.13 -16.67 -0.26
CA GLY A 52 -18.08 -15.74 -0.66
C GLY A 52 -17.28 -16.19 -1.90
N PRO A 53 -16.21 -15.45 -2.26
CA PRO A 53 -15.66 -14.30 -1.54
C PRO A 53 -16.59 -13.07 -1.59
N LEU A 54 -16.75 -12.42 -0.44
CA LEU A 54 -17.45 -11.15 -0.30
C LEU A 54 -16.43 -10.03 -0.10
N GLY A 55 -16.53 -8.94 -0.85
CA GLY A 55 -15.71 -7.74 -0.62
C GLY A 55 -16.10 -7.09 0.70
N VAL A 56 -15.12 -6.75 1.53
CA VAL A 56 -15.32 -6.08 2.81
C VAL A 56 -14.42 -4.85 2.94
N GLU A 57 -14.96 -3.79 3.52
CA GLU A 57 -14.19 -2.62 3.91
C GLU A 57 -13.83 -2.70 5.40
N ARG A 58 -12.86 -1.89 5.84
CA ARG A 58 -12.43 -1.87 7.26
C ARG A 58 -13.58 -1.60 8.23
N GLU A 59 -14.57 -0.84 7.79
CA GLU A 59 -15.75 -0.44 8.57
C GLU A 59 -16.71 -1.62 8.83
N ASP A 60 -16.64 -2.63 7.96
CA ASP A 60 -17.44 -3.86 8.02
C ASP A 60 -16.75 -4.94 8.87
N LEU A 61 -15.47 -4.74 9.23
CA LEU A 61 -14.70 -5.72 9.99
C LEU A 61 -15.03 -5.64 11.48
N PRO A 62 -15.18 -6.79 12.17
CA PRO A 62 -15.19 -6.83 13.63
C PRO A 62 -13.94 -6.16 14.20
N ASP A 63 -14.06 -5.48 15.34
CA ASP A 63 -12.96 -4.73 15.97
C ASP A 63 -11.71 -5.60 16.19
N GLU A 64 -11.92 -6.85 16.56
CA GLU A 64 -10.86 -7.84 16.73
C GLU A 64 -10.10 -8.08 15.43
N VAL A 65 -10.82 -8.22 14.32
CA VAL A 65 -10.26 -8.46 12.98
C VAL A 65 -9.57 -7.20 12.46
N ALA A 66 -10.24 -6.04 12.55
CA ALA A 66 -9.71 -4.75 12.14
C ALA A 66 -8.45 -4.34 12.90
N GLY A 67 -8.31 -4.79 14.16
CA GLY A 67 -7.12 -4.59 14.99
C GLY A 67 -6.05 -5.67 14.79
N ALA A 68 -6.44 -6.89 14.43
CA ALA A 68 -5.53 -8.00 14.25
C ALA A 68 -4.83 -7.98 12.89
N ALA A 69 -5.52 -7.62 11.81
CA ALA A 69 -4.97 -7.65 10.46
C ALA A 69 -5.14 -6.32 9.70
N VAL A 70 -4.10 -5.97 8.95
CA VAL A 70 -4.12 -4.92 7.95
C VAL A 70 -4.20 -5.57 6.56
N GLY A 71 -4.91 -4.95 5.62
CA GLY A 71 -4.96 -5.40 4.22
C GLY A 71 -6.05 -6.43 3.91
N VAL A 72 -6.88 -6.82 4.90
CA VAL A 72 -8.06 -7.65 4.68
C VAL A 72 -9.06 -6.93 3.77
N ARG A 73 -9.50 -7.62 2.72
CA ARG A 73 -10.43 -7.10 1.70
C ARG A 73 -11.54 -8.07 1.35
N LEU A 74 -11.39 -9.33 1.73
CA LEU A 74 -12.33 -10.40 1.40
C LEU A 74 -12.75 -11.12 2.67
N MET A 75 -14.01 -11.54 2.69
CA MET A 75 -14.58 -12.42 3.70
C MET A 75 -15.18 -13.66 3.03
N TYR A 76 -14.93 -14.81 3.63
CA TYR A 76 -15.64 -16.06 3.38
C TYR A 76 -16.37 -16.46 4.65
N GLU A 77 -17.55 -17.04 4.53
CA GLU A 77 -18.33 -17.53 5.65
C GLU A 77 -18.55 -19.04 5.50
N PHE A 78 -18.20 -19.79 6.55
CA PHE A 78 -18.46 -21.22 6.63
C PHE A 78 -19.65 -21.44 7.55
N THR A 79 -20.79 -21.83 6.98
CA THR A 79 -21.95 -22.27 7.76
C THR A 79 -21.85 -23.76 8.01
N VAL A 80 -21.44 -24.16 9.22
CA VAL A 80 -21.29 -25.57 9.61
C VAL A 80 -22.61 -26.12 10.16
N GLU A 81 -23.19 -27.07 9.44
CA GLU A 81 -24.48 -27.69 9.79
C GLU A 81 -24.33 -28.84 10.79
N ASP A 82 -23.20 -29.55 10.74
CA ASP A 82 -22.89 -30.67 11.63
C ASP A 82 -21.89 -30.24 12.71
N THR A 83 -22.42 -29.94 13.90
CA THR A 83 -21.62 -29.49 15.06
C THR A 83 -20.97 -30.63 15.85
N ALA A 84 -21.00 -31.86 15.33
CA ALA A 84 -20.23 -32.95 15.91
C ALA A 84 -18.74 -32.59 15.92
N ARG A 85 -18.01 -32.89 17.02
CA ARG A 85 -16.57 -32.61 17.16
C ARG A 85 -15.72 -32.94 15.92
N PRO A 86 -15.90 -34.10 15.27
CA PRO A 86 -15.09 -34.43 14.09
C PRO A 86 -15.37 -33.51 12.89
N SER A 87 -16.59 -33.02 12.76
CA SER A 87 -17.05 -32.13 11.69
C SER A 87 -16.58 -30.70 11.92
N LEU A 88 -16.67 -30.20 13.16
CA LEU A 88 -16.08 -28.93 13.56
C LEU A 88 -14.56 -28.91 13.39
N ALA A 89 -13.86 -29.99 13.75
CA ALA A 89 -12.41 -30.09 13.55
C ALA A 89 -12.02 -30.04 12.07
N PHE A 90 -12.83 -30.64 11.20
CA PHE A 90 -12.63 -30.57 9.75
C PHE A 90 -12.90 -29.16 9.22
N ALA A 91 -14.02 -28.53 9.59
CA ALA A 91 -14.34 -27.14 9.21
C ALA A 91 -13.25 -26.15 9.67
N THR A 92 -12.77 -26.30 10.90
CA THR A 92 -11.66 -25.49 11.44
C THR A 92 -10.39 -25.69 10.63
N LYS A 93 -10.00 -26.95 10.34
CA LYS A 93 -8.81 -27.23 9.53
C LYS A 93 -8.91 -26.62 8.13
N ALA A 94 -10.09 -26.73 7.51
CA ALA A 94 -10.39 -26.14 6.23
C ALA A 94 -10.33 -24.61 6.24
N ALA A 95 -10.95 -23.95 7.22
CA ALA A 95 -10.90 -22.50 7.39
C ALA A 95 -9.46 -22.00 7.56
N ARG A 96 -8.65 -22.73 8.33
CA ARG A 96 -7.21 -22.42 8.52
C ARG A 96 -6.40 -22.56 7.24
N ALA A 97 -6.68 -23.58 6.42
CA ALA A 97 -6.04 -23.76 5.13
C ALA A 97 -6.42 -22.63 4.16
N LEU A 98 -7.69 -22.21 4.16
CA LEU A 98 -8.16 -21.08 3.38
C LEU A 98 -7.49 -19.77 3.82
N ALA A 99 -7.43 -19.49 5.12
CA ALA A 99 -6.72 -18.33 5.66
C ALA A 99 -5.23 -18.34 5.28
N ALA A 100 -4.58 -19.50 5.23
CA ALA A 100 -3.18 -19.60 4.78
C ALA A 100 -3.03 -19.32 3.28
N ALA A 101 -4.00 -19.73 2.47
CA ALA A 101 -3.99 -19.49 1.03
C ALA A 101 -4.32 -18.03 0.66
N THR A 102 -4.95 -17.28 1.55
CA THR A 102 -5.40 -15.89 1.33
C THR A 102 -4.57 -14.85 2.10
N ASP A 103 -3.47 -15.26 2.74
CA ASP A 103 -2.66 -14.44 3.67
C ASP A 103 -3.51 -13.74 4.75
N GLY A 104 -4.43 -14.52 5.33
CA GLY A 104 -5.53 -14.05 6.14
C GLY A 104 -5.58 -14.57 7.58
N LEU A 105 -6.78 -14.53 8.14
CA LEU A 105 -7.12 -15.06 9.45
C LEU A 105 -8.48 -15.75 9.45
N VAL A 106 -8.68 -16.58 10.46
CA VAL A 106 -9.96 -17.17 10.82
C VAL A 106 -10.49 -16.42 12.03
N HIS A 107 -11.74 -16.00 11.97
CA HIS A 107 -12.52 -15.45 13.06
C HIS A 107 -13.62 -16.44 13.47
N ASP A 108 -13.54 -16.91 14.71
CA ASP A 108 -14.42 -17.90 15.32
C ASP A 108 -15.35 -17.20 16.33
N ARG A 109 -16.55 -16.86 15.88
CA ARG A 109 -17.52 -16.02 16.62
C ARG A 109 -18.06 -16.68 17.89
N GLN A 110 -17.96 -17.99 17.99
CA GLN A 110 -18.48 -18.79 19.09
C GLN A 110 -17.37 -19.15 20.10
N ASN A 111 -16.13 -18.69 19.88
CA ASN A 111 -14.96 -19.00 20.71
C ASN A 111 -14.35 -17.74 21.33
N ASP A 112 -14.98 -17.28 22.42
CA ASP A 112 -14.57 -16.07 23.16
C ASP A 112 -13.12 -16.14 23.68
N ALA A 113 -12.58 -17.34 23.91
CA ALA A 113 -11.23 -17.50 24.46
C ALA A 113 -10.13 -17.25 23.43
N ARG A 114 -10.38 -17.59 22.16
CA ARG A 114 -9.44 -17.42 21.04
C ARG A 114 -10.23 -17.17 19.75
N PRO A 115 -10.81 -15.98 19.61
CA PRO A 115 -11.67 -15.68 18.47
C PRO A 115 -10.87 -15.59 17.16
N ILE A 116 -9.55 -15.39 17.20
CA ILE A 116 -8.72 -15.23 16.00
C ILE A 116 -7.62 -16.30 15.93
N TRP A 117 -7.50 -16.90 14.76
CA TRP A 117 -6.35 -17.71 14.37
C TRP A 117 -5.76 -17.18 13.06
N SER A 118 -4.44 -17.16 12.93
CA SER A 118 -3.76 -16.84 11.68
C SER A 118 -2.55 -17.77 11.49
N PRO A 119 -2.22 -18.15 10.24
CA PRO A 119 -1.06 -19.01 9.96
C PRO A 119 0.28 -18.30 10.13
N ALA A 120 0.28 -16.97 9.99
CA ALA A 120 1.41 -16.09 10.23
C ALA A 120 1.05 -15.09 11.34
N PRO A 121 2.03 -14.44 12.00
CA PRO A 121 1.70 -13.29 12.80
C PRO A 121 1.01 -12.27 11.89
N LEU A 122 -0.11 -11.70 12.31
CA LEU A 122 -0.79 -10.72 11.48
C LEU A 122 -0.06 -9.38 11.53
N ARG A 123 -0.10 -8.61 10.45
CA ARG A 123 0.30 -7.19 10.49
C ARG A 123 -0.74 -6.48 11.34
N ARG A 124 -0.31 -5.83 12.41
CA ARG A 124 -1.21 -5.06 13.30
C ARG A 124 -0.92 -3.59 13.13
N PHE A 125 -1.98 -2.79 13.02
CA PHE A 125 -1.87 -1.35 13.14
C PHE A 125 -3.04 -0.83 13.95
N LYS A 126 -2.74 -0.22 15.10
CA LYS A 126 -3.72 0.49 15.90
C LYS A 126 -3.57 1.98 15.61
N PRO A 127 -4.59 2.63 15.00
CA PRO A 127 -4.55 4.07 14.82
C PRO A 127 -4.38 4.80 16.15
N PRO A 128 -3.75 5.98 16.15
CA PRO A 128 -3.66 6.81 17.34
C PRO A 128 -5.04 7.21 17.87
N ALA A 129 -5.21 7.29 19.18
CA ALA A 129 -6.22 8.18 19.75
C ALA A 129 -5.74 9.62 19.58
N ALA A 130 -6.62 10.58 19.28
CA ALA A 130 -6.27 11.95 18.89
C ALA A 130 -5.00 12.48 19.60
N GLU A 131 -3.91 12.56 18.84
CA GLU A 131 -2.58 12.87 19.34
C GLU A 131 -1.78 13.54 18.23
N HIS A 132 -0.49 13.65 18.43
CA HIS A 132 0.40 13.99 17.34
C HIS A 132 1.14 12.75 16.88
N VAL A 133 1.37 12.66 15.59
CA VAL A 133 2.00 11.52 14.93
C VAL A 133 3.24 11.95 14.17
N ASP A 134 4.17 11.03 14.04
CA ASP A 134 5.28 11.13 13.09
C ASP A 134 4.91 10.32 11.85
N LEU A 135 5.28 10.84 10.69
CA LEU A 135 4.91 10.31 9.39
C LEU A 135 6.16 9.90 8.63
N LEU A 136 6.01 8.91 7.76
CA LEU A 136 6.94 8.67 6.68
C LEU A 136 6.30 9.16 5.38
N ASP A 137 6.96 10.13 4.75
CA ASP A 137 6.62 10.62 3.42
C ASP A 137 7.48 9.88 2.40
N LEU A 138 6.83 9.27 1.42
CA LEU A 138 7.43 8.56 0.31
C LEU A 138 7.18 9.40 -0.94
N ASP A 139 8.22 9.77 -1.67
CA ASP A 139 8.12 10.56 -2.89
C ASP A 139 8.91 9.91 -4.02
N TRP A 140 8.30 9.84 -5.20
CA TRP A 140 8.92 9.39 -6.45
C TRP A 140 8.85 10.53 -7.46
N TYR A 141 10.00 10.91 -8.03
CA TYR A 141 10.14 12.01 -8.96
C TYR A 141 10.48 11.49 -10.35
N VAL A 142 9.71 11.96 -11.33
CA VAL A 142 9.78 11.51 -12.72
C VAL A 142 9.90 12.73 -13.61
N ARG A 143 10.73 12.68 -14.65
CA ARG A 143 10.69 13.73 -15.67
C ARG A 143 9.39 13.57 -16.45
N ARG A 144 8.66 14.66 -16.65
CA ARG A 144 7.37 14.61 -17.32
C ARG A 144 7.47 14.03 -18.75
N GLU A 145 8.55 14.35 -19.45
CA GLU A 145 8.85 13.82 -20.79
C GLU A 145 9.06 12.31 -20.83
N ASP A 146 9.37 11.70 -19.68
CA ASP A 146 9.57 10.25 -19.52
C ASP A 146 8.36 9.55 -18.88
N LEU A 147 7.28 10.26 -18.55
CA LEU A 147 6.12 9.66 -17.89
C LEU A 147 5.50 8.58 -18.79
N PRO A 148 5.38 7.33 -18.30
CA PRO A 148 4.63 6.31 -19.02
C PRO A 148 3.17 6.74 -19.17
N HIS A 149 2.60 6.61 -20.38
CA HIS A 149 1.19 6.93 -20.61
C HIS A 149 0.23 6.02 -19.81
N ASP A 150 0.66 4.80 -19.52
CA ASP A 150 -0.04 3.81 -18.71
C ASP A 150 0.39 3.81 -17.23
N LEU A 151 1.01 4.91 -16.77
CA LEU A 151 1.45 5.05 -15.39
C LEU A 151 0.31 4.90 -14.35
N PRO A 152 -0.90 5.48 -14.51
CA PRO A 152 -1.93 5.31 -13.49
C PRO A 152 -2.36 3.84 -13.34
N GLU A 153 -2.44 3.10 -14.44
CA GLU A 153 -2.73 1.66 -14.44
C GLU A 153 -1.65 0.88 -13.69
N ARG A 154 -0.37 1.11 -14.05
CA ARG A 154 0.76 0.43 -13.41
C ARG A 154 0.89 0.78 -11.93
N LEU A 155 0.61 2.03 -11.56
CA LEU A 155 0.62 2.47 -10.18
C LEU A 155 -0.47 1.74 -9.38
N LEU A 156 -1.71 1.69 -9.87
CA LEU A 156 -2.79 0.97 -9.19
C LEU A 156 -2.47 -0.52 -9.02
N GLU A 157 -1.89 -1.17 -10.02
CA GLU A 157 -1.44 -2.56 -9.92
C GLU A 157 -0.33 -2.72 -8.87
N ALA A 158 0.66 -1.82 -8.87
CA ALA A 158 1.74 -1.82 -7.88
C ALA A 158 1.22 -1.58 -6.46
N LEU A 159 0.32 -0.62 -6.25
CA LEU A 159 -0.31 -0.37 -4.96
C LEU A 159 -1.12 -1.58 -4.52
N ARG A 160 -1.96 -2.17 -5.38
CA ARG A 160 -2.74 -3.37 -5.04
C ARG A 160 -1.85 -4.53 -4.59
N THR A 161 -0.69 -4.69 -5.23
CA THR A 161 0.25 -5.77 -4.97
C THR A 161 1.05 -5.54 -3.69
N TRP A 162 1.56 -4.32 -3.50
CA TRP A 162 2.59 -4.04 -2.51
C TRP A 162 2.11 -3.23 -1.31
N PHE A 163 1.18 -2.30 -1.54
CA PHE A 163 0.59 -1.44 -0.52
C PHE A 163 -0.93 -1.37 -0.70
N PRO A 164 -1.66 -2.48 -0.51
CA PRO A 164 -3.10 -2.47 -0.67
C PRO A 164 -3.74 -1.39 0.20
N GLU A 165 -3.19 -1.08 1.36
CA GLU A 165 -3.69 -0.01 2.22
C GLU A 165 -3.57 1.38 1.59
N ALA A 166 -2.59 1.61 0.71
CA ALA A 166 -2.37 2.86 0.00
C ALA A 166 -3.27 3.04 -1.23
N MET A 167 -4.12 2.05 -1.56
CA MET A 167 -5.07 2.17 -2.66
C MET A 167 -6.04 3.35 -2.44
N PRO A 168 -6.41 4.07 -3.51
CA PRO A 168 -7.39 5.15 -3.42
C PRO A 168 -8.73 4.65 -2.87
N ARG A 169 -9.30 5.37 -1.90
CA ARG A 169 -10.72 5.21 -1.49
C ARG A 169 -11.57 6.35 -2.01
N ARG A 170 -11.06 7.57 -1.82
CA ARG A 170 -11.62 8.81 -2.35
C ARG A 170 -10.52 9.56 -3.07
N PHE A 171 -10.82 10.21 -4.19
CA PHE A 171 -9.83 10.91 -5.00
C PHE A 171 -10.40 12.16 -5.66
N GLY A 172 -9.53 13.07 -6.04
CA GLY A 172 -9.93 14.41 -6.49
C GLY A 172 -8.77 15.41 -6.57
N ASP A 173 -8.98 16.54 -7.23
CA ASP A 173 -8.01 17.62 -7.40
C ASP A 173 -8.07 18.68 -6.28
N TYR A 174 -9.17 18.76 -5.55
CA TYR A 174 -9.31 19.57 -4.33
C TYR A 174 -10.09 18.87 -3.23
N GLU A 175 -9.94 19.35 -2.00
CA GLU A 175 -10.76 18.91 -0.87
C GLU A 175 -12.06 19.74 -0.83
N PRO A 176 -13.23 19.10 -0.60
CA PRO A 176 -13.44 17.67 -0.37
C PRO A 176 -13.32 16.84 -1.65
N LEU A 177 -12.62 15.70 -1.58
CA LEU A 177 -12.43 14.79 -2.73
C LEU A 177 -13.76 14.31 -3.33
N GLN A 178 -13.90 14.49 -4.64
CA GLN A 178 -15.16 14.42 -5.41
C GLN A 178 -15.56 12.98 -5.73
N HIS A 179 -14.58 12.10 -5.92
CA HIS A 179 -14.80 10.75 -6.43
C HIS A 179 -14.57 9.66 -5.39
N LYS A 180 -15.11 8.46 -5.65
CA LYS A 180 -14.87 7.26 -4.84
C LYS A 180 -14.52 6.06 -5.71
N LEU A 181 -13.52 5.30 -5.29
CA LEU A 181 -13.11 4.09 -6.00
C LEU A 181 -14.20 3.02 -6.00
N SER A 182 -15.01 2.94 -4.94
CA SER A 182 -16.15 2.03 -4.82
C SER A 182 -17.23 2.27 -5.88
N ASP A 183 -17.40 3.53 -6.29
CA ASP A 183 -18.52 3.97 -7.11
C ASP A 183 -18.12 3.98 -8.60
N GLU A 184 -16.89 4.40 -8.89
CA GLU A 184 -16.39 4.62 -10.25
C GLU A 184 -15.35 3.60 -10.72
N GLY A 185 -14.87 2.74 -9.81
CA GLY A 185 -13.81 1.78 -10.10
C GLY A 185 -12.48 2.45 -10.47
N GLU A 186 -11.56 1.64 -11.00
CA GLU A 186 -10.22 2.09 -11.36
C GLU A 186 -10.22 3.03 -12.57
N GLU A 187 -11.15 2.82 -13.51
CA GLU A 187 -11.36 3.71 -14.66
C GLU A 187 -11.67 5.14 -14.23
N GLY A 188 -12.46 5.33 -13.16
CA GLY A 188 -12.70 6.66 -12.60
C GLY A 188 -11.42 7.33 -12.10
N PHE A 189 -10.57 6.57 -11.39
CA PHE A 189 -9.27 7.08 -10.93
C PHE A 189 -8.33 7.41 -12.09
N ILE A 190 -8.24 6.53 -13.09
CA ILE A 190 -7.42 6.73 -14.29
C ILE A 190 -7.91 7.95 -15.07
N SER A 191 -9.22 8.13 -15.21
CA SER A 191 -9.79 9.30 -15.86
C SER A 191 -9.42 10.58 -15.12
N ALA A 192 -9.63 10.63 -13.80
CA ALA A 192 -9.27 11.79 -12.98
C ALA A 192 -7.76 12.08 -13.06
N TRP A 193 -6.91 11.05 -13.02
CA TRP A 193 -5.46 11.22 -13.20
C TRP A 193 -5.10 11.96 -14.48
N ARG A 194 -5.77 11.64 -15.59
CA ARG A 194 -5.51 12.24 -16.91
C ARG A 194 -6.01 13.67 -17.01
N THR A 195 -7.19 13.96 -16.45
CA THR A 195 -7.87 15.25 -16.64
C THR A 195 -7.49 16.31 -15.61
N GLU A 196 -7.02 15.92 -14.41
CA GLU A 196 -6.78 16.88 -13.34
C GLU A 196 -5.45 17.64 -13.51
N SER A 197 -5.56 18.90 -13.91
CA SER A 197 -4.44 19.77 -14.33
C SER A 197 -3.49 20.21 -13.21
N GLY A 198 -3.98 20.33 -11.97
CA GLY A 198 -3.21 20.81 -10.81
C GLY A 198 -2.57 19.71 -9.97
N GLY A 199 -2.98 18.46 -10.17
CA GLY A 199 -2.60 17.30 -9.39
C GLY A 199 -3.82 16.55 -8.86
N LEU A 200 -3.63 15.26 -8.61
CA LEU A 200 -4.63 14.36 -8.07
C LEU A 200 -4.25 13.98 -6.63
N PHE A 201 -5.19 14.06 -5.70
CA PHE A 201 -5.05 13.66 -4.31
C PHE A 201 -5.98 12.49 -4.01
N TRP A 202 -5.57 11.59 -3.12
CA TRP A 202 -6.45 10.52 -2.65
C TRP A 202 -6.29 10.21 -1.17
N LYS A 203 -7.39 9.75 -0.55
CA LYS A 203 -7.39 9.13 0.78
C LYS A 203 -7.19 7.63 0.66
N THR A 204 -6.56 7.07 1.68
CA THR A 204 -6.16 5.66 1.74
C THR A 204 -6.71 4.98 2.99
N SER A 205 -6.42 3.69 3.14
CA SER A 205 -6.63 2.96 4.38
C SER A 205 -5.39 3.02 5.27
N ARG A 206 -5.59 2.85 6.57
CA ARG A 206 -4.49 2.76 7.52
C ARG A 206 -3.57 1.57 7.21
N PRO A 207 -2.24 1.71 7.37
CA PRO A 207 -1.52 2.82 8.04
C PRO A 207 -1.24 4.05 7.16
N PHE A 208 -1.62 4.04 5.89
CA PHE A 208 -1.50 5.20 5.02
C PHE A 208 -2.55 6.27 5.40
N PHE A 209 -2.23 7.52 5.09
CA PHE A 209 -3.12 8.68 5.26
C PHE A 209 -3.65 9.17 3.92
N SER A 210 -2.76 9.28 2.95
CA SER A 210 -3.05 9.87 1.65
C SER A 210 -1.98 9.49 0.63
N GLY A 211 -2.32 9.72 -0.62
CA GLY A 211 -1.32 9.93 -1.66
C GLY A 211 -1.66 11.13 -2.52
N ALA A 212 -0.68 11.56 -3.31
CA ALA A 212 -0.88 12.60 -4.31
C ALA A 212 -0.01 12.35 -5.53
N ALA A 213 -0.49 12.78 -6.68
CA ALA A 213 0.25 12.80 -7.92
C ALA A 213 0.17 14.20 -8.50
N ARG A 214 1.31 14.89 -8.59
CA ARG A 214 1.43 16.28 -9.02
C ARG A 214 2.13 16.34 -10.36
N SER A 215 1.60 17.17 -11.25
CA SER A 215 2.21 17.44 -12.56
C SER A 215 2.29 16.20 -13.46
N VAL A 216 1.36 15.26 -13.26
CA VAL A 216 1.23 13.97 -13.96
C VAL A 216 0.14 13.92 -15.03
N GLY A 217 -0.89 14.77 -14.95
CA GLY A 217 -2.04 14.71 -15.86
C GLY A 217 -1.71 15.19 -17.27
N ASP A 218 -2.52 14.81 -18.26
CA ASP A 218 -2.33 15.14 -19.67
C ASP A 218 -2.51 16.65 -19.90
N ASP A 219 -3.52 17.24 -19.25
CA ASP A 219 -3.88 18.66 -19.29
C ASP A 219 -3.04 19.54 -18.34
N PHE A 220 -1.78 19.18 -18.14
CA PHE A 220 -0.88 19.91 -17.25
C PHE A 220 -0.72 21.37 -17.66
N THR A 221 -1.04 22.24 -16.71
CA THR A 221 -0.73 23.66 -16.79
C THR A 221 0.21 23.98 -15.63
N PRO A 222 1.47 24.37 -15.88
CA PRO A 222 2.41 24.61 -14.80
C PRO A 222 1.89 25.68 -13.84
N TYR A 223 1.92 25.36 -12.55
CA TYR A 223 1.38 26.25 -11.53
C TYR A 223 2.39 27.36 -11.19
N LEU A 224 1.96 28.62 -11.22
CA LEU A 224 2.76 29.78 -10.78
C LEU A 224 4.08 29.99 -11.55
N ILE A 225 4.07 29.76 -12.86
CA ILE A 225 5.17 30.14 -13.75
C ILE A 225 4.98 31.55 -14.31
N GLY A 226 6.09 32.23 -14.66
CA GLY A 226 6.04 33.59 -15.23
C GLY A 226 5.41 33.61 -16.62
N GLU A 227 4.98 34.80 -17.08
CA GLU A 227 4.36 34.96 -18.42
C GLU A 227 5.25 34.43 -19.55
N LYS A 228 6.58 34.47 -19.38
CA LYS A 228 7.54 33.95 -20.34
C LYS A 228 7.46 32.43 -20.43
N GLU A 229 7.52 31.75 -19.30
CA GLU A 229 7.38 30.29 -19.23
C GLU A 229 5.99 29.83 -19.66
N GLN A 230 4.93 30.63 -19.46
CA GLN A 230 3.59 30.29 -19.97
C GLN A 230 3.56 30.28 -21.50
N ARG A 231 4.39 31.12 -22.15
CA ARG A 231 4.50 31.20 -23.61
C ARG A 231 5.49 30.17 -24.18
N GLU A 232 6.58 29.92 -23.47
CA GLU A 232 7.70 29.10 -23.95
C GLU A 232 7.67 27.64 -23.44
N GLY A 233 6.83 27.35 -22.45
CA GLY A 233 6.85 26.09 -21.70
C GLY A 233 7.89 26.07 -20.58
N LEU A 234 7.78 25.11 -19.67
CA LEU A 234 8.83 24.81 -18.70
C LEU A 234 9.84 23.85 -19.33
N PRO A 235 11.16 24.14 -19.27
CA PRO A 235 12.16 23.13 -19.57
C PRO A 235 12.12 22.03 -18.50
N HIS A 236 12.10 20.77 -18.95
CA HIS A 236 12.15 19.53 -18.16
C HIS A 236 11.31 19.53 -16.86
N PRO A 237 9.98 19.68 -16.95
CA PRO A 237 9.12 19.65 -15.77
C PRO A 237 9.20 18.30 -15.08
N VAL A 238 9.14 18.32 -13.74
CA VAL A 238 9.20 17.14 -12.88
C VAL A 238 7.82 16.87 -12.28
N ALA A 239 7.35 15.66 -12.50
CA ALA A 239 6.20 15.10 -11.83
C ALA A 239 6.61 14.45 -10.50
N ASN A 240 5.67 14.42 -9.56
CA ASN A 240 5.87 13.81 -8.24
C ASN A 240 4.67 12.92 -7.91
N ILE A 241 4.96 11.69 -7.48
CA ILE A 241 3.99 10.79 -6.88
C ILE A 241 4.40 10.64 -5.41
N SER A 242 3.44 10.73 -4.50
CA SER A 242 3.71 10.69 -3.07
C SER A 242 2.70 9.84 -2.31
N LEU A 243 3.17 9.20 -1.24
CA LEU A 243 2.37 8.49 -0.26
C LEU A 243 2.82 8.90 1.14
N THR A 244 1.86 9.09 2.04
CA THR A 244 2.14 9.42 3.45
C THR A 244 1.57 8.33 4.34
N MET A 245 2.37 7.84 5.29
CA MET A 245 1.97 6.79 6.24
C MET A 245 2.41 7.06 7.67
N ASP A 246 1.75 6.41 8.62
CA ASP A 246 2.10 6.48 10.05
C ASP A 246 3.42 5.76 10.32
N LEU A 247 4.40 6.48 10.88
CA LEU A 247 5.74 5.94 11.14
C LEU A 247 5.72 4.75 12.11
N ARG A 248 4.76 4.70 13.05
CA ARG A 248 4.74 3.69 14.13
C ARG A 248 4.56 2.28 13.63
N VAL A 249 3.95 2.11 12.44
CA VAL A 249 3.81 0.80 11.83
C VAL A 249 5.17 0.16 11.51
N LEU A 250 6.22 0.99 11.35
CA LEU A 250 7.59 0.56 11.08
C LEU A 250 8.34 0.09 12.33
N SER A 251 7.71 0.09 13.51
CA SER A 251 8.23 -0.69 14.64
C SER A 251 8.20 -2.21 14.34
N ASP A 252 7.28 -2.66 13.48
CA ASP A 252 7.25 -4.02 12.94
C ASP A 252 8.28 -4.18 11.81
N GLU A 253 9.25 -5.08 12.01
CA GLU A 253 10.31 -5.38 11.05
C GLU A 253 9.78 -5.85 9.69
N ARG A 254 8.62 -6.50 9.67
CA ARG A 254 8.01 -6.98 8.42
C ARG A 254 7.56 -5.81 7.57
N TRP A 255 6.90 -4.82 8.19
CA TRP A 255 6.55 -3.58 7.51
C TRP A 255 7.78 -2.83 6.98
N ARG A 256 8.88 -2.80 7.74
CA ARG A 256 10.13 -2.20 7.24
C ARG A 256 10.68 -2.94 6.03
N THR A 257 10.76 -4.28 6.12
CA THR A 257 11.31 -5.12 5.05
C THR A 257 10.48 -4.99 3.77
N ASP A 258 9.15 -5.05 3.90
CA ASP A 258 8.24 -4.94 2.78
C ASP A 258 8.27 -3.54 2.19
N LEU A 259 8.26 -2.49 3.02
CA LEU A 259 8.34 -1.11 2.54
C LEU A 259 9.62 -0.84 1.76
N VAL A 260 10.79 -1.28 2.25
CA VAL A 260 12.07 -1.09 1.54
C VAL A 260 12.01 -1.72 0.15
N ARG A 261 11.49 -2.95 0.04
CA ARG A 261 11.36 -3.64 -1.26
C ARG A 261 10.34 -2.95 -2.16
N SER A 262 9.16 -2.67 -1.64
CA SER A 262 8.06 -2.05 -2.36
C SER A 262 8.38 -0.62 -2.82
N PHE A 263 9.17 0.11 -2.04
CA PHE A 263 9.65 1.44 -2.40
C PHE A 263 10.47 1.43 -3.69
N ALA A 264 11.42 0.49 -3.80
CA ALA A 264 12.20 0.28 -5.01
C ALA A 264 11.31 -0.17 -6.19
N ARG A 265 10.38 -1.11 -5.97
CA ARG A 265 9.45 -1.56 -7.02
C ARG A 265 8.56 -0.44 -7.56
N ILE A 266 8.08 0.46 -6.69
CA ILE A 266 7.31 1.63 -7.15
C ILE A 266 8.22 2.60 -7.91
N ALA A 267 9.48 2.76 -7.52
CA ALA A 267 10.42 3.58 -8.27
C ALA A 267 10.66 3.04 -9.69
N GLU A 268 10.78 1.72 -9.86
CA GLU A 268 10.87 1.06 -11.17
C GLU A 268 9.60 1.30 -12.00
N VAL A 269 8.42 1.06 -11.40
CA VAL A 269 7.10 1.21 -12.05
C VAL A 269 6.86 2.65 -12.52
N THR A 270 7.20 3.61 -11.67
CA THR A 270 7.00 5.04 -11.96
C THR A 270 8.02 5.59 -12.95
N GLY A 271 9.12 4.87 -13.21
CA GLY A 271 10.23 5.39 -13.99
C GLY A 271 10.99 6.50 -13.26
N ALA A 272 10.96 6.51 -11.93
CA ALA A 272 11.56 7.57 -11.14
C ALA A 272 13.08 7.67 -11.37
N PHE A 273 13.56 8.89 -11.64
CA PHE A 273 14.99 9.19 -11.65
C PHE A 273 15.53 9.39 -10.24
N TYR A 274 14.66 9.82 -9.32
CA TYR A 274 14.96 9.96 -7.91
C TYR A 274 13.71 9.65 -7.09
N ALA A 275 13.89 9.01 -5.94
CA ALA A 275 12.83 8.86 -4.96
C ALA A 275 13.42 8.96 -3.55
N HIS A 276 12.61 9.35 -2.57
CA HIS A 276 13.02 9.29 -1.17
C HIS A 276 11.94 8.81 -0.20
N ALA A 277 12.37 8.38 0.97
CA ALA A 277 11.53 8.15 2.14
C ALA A 277 12.06 9.00 3.32
N VAL A 278 11.24 9.90 3.83
CA VAL A 278 11.67 10.94 4.79
C VAL A 278 10.71 11.01 5.98
N VAL A 279 11.26 11.16 7.19
CA VAL A 279 10.46 11.26 8.41
C VAL A 279 10.02 12.70 8.65
N SER A 280 8.71 12.95 8.64
CA SER A 280 8.10 14.24 9.00
C SER A 280 7.48 14.15 10.39
N ARG A 281 7.94 14.98 11.32
CA ARG A 281 7.62 14.82 12.75
C ARG A 281 6.53 15.77 13.23
N GLY A 282 5.79 15.33 14.25
CA GLY A 282 4.97 16.21 15.08
C GLY A 282 3.71 16.74 14.40
N TRP A 283 3.12 15.99 13.47
CA TRP A 283 1.83 16.32 12.86
C TRP A 283 0.69 16.15 13.85
N GLY A 284 -0.31 17.03 13.81
CA GLY A 284 -1.53 16.83 14.59
C GLY A 284 -2.46 15.81 13.92
N TYR A 285 -3.12 14.96 14.71
CA TYR A 285 -4.03 13.92 14.23
C TYR A 285 -5.31 13.77 15.08
N SER A 286 -6.47 13.77 14.42
CA SER A 286 -7.82 13.63 15.00
C SER A 286 -8.83 13.42 13.89
N GLY A 287 -9.87 12.64 14.18
CA GLY A 287 -10.98 12.41 13.25
C GLY A 287 -10.57 11.84 11.89
N GLY A 288 -9.43 11.14 11.81
CA GLY A 288 -8.91 10.59 10.55
C GLY A 288 -8.06 11.57 9.73
N SER A 289 -7.96 12.84 10.11
CA SER A 289 -7.27 13.88 9.35
C SER A 289 -5.97 14.33 10.02
N LEU A 290 -5.01 14.71 9.18
CA LEU A 290 -3.76 15.36 9.59
C LEU A 290 -3.90 16.87 9.50
N TRP A 291 -3.22 17.61 10.39
CA TRP A 291 -3.03 19.05 10.25
C TRP A 291 -1.66 19.46 10.78
N THR A 292 -1.20 20.61 10.29
CA THR A 292 0.02 21.24 10.77
C THR A 292 -0.19 21.77 12.20
N ALA A 293 0.60 21.25 13.13
CA ALA A 293 0.66 21.70 14.52
C ALA A 293 1.91 22.57 14.75
N ALA A 294 1.99 23.23 15.91
CA ALA A 294 3.14 24.08 16.26
C ALA A 294 4.49 23.35 16.27
N ARG A 295 4.47 22.02 16.43
CA ARG A 295 5.66 21.16 16.47
C ARG A 295 5.93 20.42 15.16
N THR A 296 5.14 20.69 14.12
CA THR A 296 5.29 20.00 12.84
C THR A 296 6.58 20.42 12.17
N GLN A 297 7.42 19.44 11.89
CA GLN A 297 8.65 19.60 11.13
C GLN A 297 8.37 19.18 9.69
N THR A 298 8.28 20.16 8.79
CA THR A 298 8.17 19.92 7.35
C THR A 298 9.54 20.06 6.70
N HIS A 299 9.76 19.25 5.67
CA HIS A 299 10.98 19.33 4.86
C HIS A 299 10.79 20.29 3.71
N ARG A 300 11.90 20.84 3.21
CA ARG A 300 11.87 21.62 1.98
C ARG A 300 11.56 20.70 0.81
N SER A 301 10.61 21.11 -0.02
CA SER A 301 10.34 20.45 -1.29
C SER A 301 11.61 20.44 -2.16
N VAL A 302 11.92 19.28 -2.73
CA VAL A 302 12.99 19.12 -3.74
C VAL A 302 12.49 19.46 -5.15
N THR A 303 11.23 19.88 -5.27
CA THR A 303 10.70 20.54 -6.47
C THR A 303 10.19 21.94 -6.14
N GLN A 304 10.42 22.89 -7.04
CA GLN A 304 9.89 24.25 -6.94
C GLN A 304 9.28 24.65 -8.29
N ARG A 305 7.97 24.91 -8.31
CA ARG A 305 7.22 25.26 -9.54
C ARG A 305 7.49 24.25 -10.66
N ASP A 306 7.31 22.97 -10.34
CA ASP A 306 7.53 21.84 -11.24
C ASP A 306 8.97 21.69 -11.76
N ARG A 307 9.94 22.42 -11.20
CA ARG A 307 11.36 22.27 -11.51
C ARG A 307 12.06 21.46 -10.43
N TRP A 308 13.04 20.67 -10.86
CA TRP A 308 13.93 19.98 -9.96
C TRP A 308 14.84 20.97 -9.21
N ALA A 309 14.83 20.94 -7.88
CA ALA A 309 15.66 21.79 -7.04
C ALA A 309 16.95 21.11 -6.57
N GLY A 310 17.14 19.82 -6.90
CA GLY A 310 18.29 19.02 -6.50
C GLY A 310 17.99 18.05 -5.36
N LEU A 311 19.04 17.38 -4.89
CA LEU A 311 18.93 16.41 -3.80
C LEU A 311 18.69 17.10 -2.44
N PRO A 312 17.93 16.46 -1.54
CA PRO A 312 17.59 17.07 -0.25
C PRO A 312 18.82 17.26 0.64
N PRO A 313 18.94 18.39 1.37
CA PRO A 313 20.01 18.63 2.35
C PRO A 313 19.80 17.93 3.71
N TYR A 314 18.65 17.28 3.90
CA TYR A 314 18.21 16.77 5.19
C TYR A 314 18.30 15.24 5.23
N PRO A 315 18.30 14.62 6.43
CA PRO A 315 18.29 13.18 6.57
C PRO A 315 17.17 12.50 5.77
N VAL A 316 17.57 11.53 4.95
CA VAL A 316 16.69 10.66 4.16
C VAL A 316 16.91 9.23 4.63
N TRP A 317 15.85 8.45 4.85
CA TRP A 317 15.97 7.04 5.25
C TRP A 317 16.26 6.15 4.04
N LEU A 318 15.46 6.26 2.98
CA LEU A 318 15.64 5.53 1.73
C LEU A 318 15.79 6.52 0.59
N ALA A 319 16.74 6.29 -0.30
CA ALA A 319 16.87 7.04 -1.53
C ALA A 319 17.02 6.10 -2.72
N TRP A 320 16.33 6.42 -3.81
CA TRP A 320 16.48 5.76 -5.10
C TRP A 320 17.13 6.73 -6.08
N PHE A 321 18.07 6.24 -6.89
CA PHE A 321 18.72 7.00 -7.95
C PHE A 321 18.72 6.20 -9.23
N LYS A 322 18.35 6.84 -10.35
CA LYS A 322 18.41 6.23 -11.67
C LYS A 322 18.75 7.26 -12.74
N GLY A 323 19.26 6.78 -13.86
CA GLY A 323 19.54 7.59 -15.03
C GLY A 323 20.67 8.58 -14.74
N PHE A 324 20.38 9.87 -14.80
CA PHE A 324 21.40 10.92 -14.72
C PHE A 324 22.08 11.05 -13.35
N TYR A 325 21.49 10.52 -12.28
CA TYR A 325 22.15 10.50 -10.97
C TYR A 325 23.19 9.39 -10.81
N SER A 326 23.01 8.26 -11.51
CA SER A 326 23.85 7.07 -11.32
C SER A 326 25.35 7.35 -11.54
N PRO A 327 25.80 8.06 -12.61
CA PRO A 327 27.23 8.25 -12.90
C PRO A 327 28.06 9.09 -11.92
N GLY A 328 27.47 9.68 -10.88
CA GLY A 328 28.21 10.46 -9.86
C GLY A 328 27.84 10.10 -8.43
N ILE A 329 26.61 9.64 -8.20
CA ILE A 329 26.11 9.40 -6.85
C ILE A 329 26.83 8.20 -6.19
N GLU A 330 27.24 7.19 -6.96
CA GLU A 330 27.95 6.01 -6.43
C GLU A 330 29.21 6.38 -5.65
N GLN A 331 29.93 7.42 -6.09
CA GLN A 331 31.12 7.92 -5.38
C GLN A 331 30.75 8.55 -4.03
N CYS A 332 29.61 9.23 -3.96
CA CYS A 332 29.09 9.80 -2.71
C CYS A 332 28.57 8.71 -1.76
N LEU A 333 27.90 7.68 -2.28
CA LEU A 333 27.27 6.63 -1.48
C LEU A 333 28.28 5.61 -0.91
N GLY A 334 29.49 5.51 -1.49
CA GLY A 334 30.50 4.56 -1.06
C GLY A 334 30.01 3.12 -1.26
N THR A 335 29.96 2.32 -0.19
CA THR A 335 29.58 0.89 -0.24
C THR A 335 28.19 0.59 0.33
N GLY A 336 27.30 1.59 0.43
CA GLY A 336 26.02 1.48 1.14
C GLY A 336 24.77 1.32 0.29
N TYR A 337 24.88 0.94 -1.00
CA TYR A 337 23.75 0.86 -1.92
C TYR A 337 23.57 -0.52 -2.55
N GLU A 338 22.33 -0.84 -2.90
CA GLU A 338 21.91 -2.00 -3.68
C GLU A 338 21.62 -1.58 -5.12
N ARG A 339 22.02 -2.40 -6.10
CA ARG A 339 21.79 -2.14 -7.52
C ARG A 339 20.70 -3.07 -8.05
N PHE A 340 19.79 -2.50 -8.82
CA PHE A 340 18.65 -3.17 -9.44
C PHE A 340 18.92 -3.41 -10.93
N ASP A 341 18.22 -4.39 -11.50
CA ASP A 341 18.43 -4.84 -12.89
C ASP A 341 18.15 -3.74 -13.92
N ASP A 342 17.29 -2.78 -13.58
CA ASP A 342 16.93 -1.64 -14.42
C ASP A 342 17.95 -0.48 -14.37
N GLY A 343 19.06 -0.65 -13.65
CA GLY A 343 20.09 0.35 -13.45
C GLY A 343 19.83 1.30 -12.28
N GLY A 344 18.75 1.11 -11.53
CA GLY A 344 18.45 1.83 -10.30
C GLY A 344 19.41 1.49 -9.15
N LEU A 345 19.64 2.46 -8.29
CA LEU A 345 20.45 2.36 -7.09
C LEU A 345 19.60 2.72 -5.88
N MET A 346 19.44 1.77 -4.95
CA MET A 346 18.75 2.01 -3.68
C MET A 346 19.79 2.19 -2.57
N TRP A 347 19.74 3.33 -1.90
CA TRP A 347 20.54 3.61 -0.72
C TRP A 347 19.66 3.60 0.53
N ARG A 348 20.19 3.04 1.62
CA ARG A 348 19.50 2.94 2.91
C ARG A 348 20.38 3.53 4.02
N ASN A 349 19.83 4.49 4.74
CA ASN A 349 20.48 5.22 5.82
C ASN A 349 20.00 4.70 7.18
N GLY A 350 20.53 3.55 7.58
CA GLY A 350 20.17 2.88 8.84
C GLY A 350 19.01 1.90 8.73
N ASP A 351 18.82 1.13 9.79
CA ASP A 351 17.84 0.04 9.80
C ASP A 351 16.41 0.55 10.05
N HIS A 352 16.27 1.58 10.88
CA HIS A 352 15.01 2.25 11.16
C HIS A 352 15.01 3.67 10.56
N PRO A 353 13.85 4.21 10.13
CA PRO A 353 13.77 5.59 9.65
C PRO A 353 14.26 6.64 10.66
N ASP A 354 14.15 6.36 11.96
CA ASP A 354 14.66 7.24 13.01
C ASP A 354 16.18 7.22 13.16
N ASP A 355 16.86 6.23 12.56
CA ASP A 355 18.32 6.14 12.54
C ASP A 355 18.93 6.99 11.41
N ALA A 356 18.10 7.60 10.56
CA ALA A 356 18.56 8.36 9.41
C ALA A 356 19.43 9.55 9.85
N ASN A 357 20.71 9.49 9.48
CA ASN A 357 21.69 10.54 9.74
C ASN A 357 21.79 11.51 8.55
N ASP A 358 22.70 12.48 8.65
CA ASP A 358 23.01 13.36 7.54
C ASP A 358 23.36 12.59 6.27
N VAL A 359 22.90 13.11 5.14
CA VAL A 359 23.10 12.51 3.83
C VAL A 359 24.53 12.73 3.33
N PRO A 360 25.10 11.78 2.57
CA PRO A 360 26.49 11.88 2.10
C PRO A 360 26.66 12.80 0.88
N TRP A 361 25.57 13.26 0.26
CA TRP A 361 25.61 14.18 -0.87
C TRP A 361 25.43 15.63 -0.42
N SER A 362 25.94 16.58 -1.22
CA SER A 362 25.74 18.01 -0.98
C SER A 362 24.53 18.55 -1.76
N THR A 363 23.97 19.68 -1.34
CA THR A 363 22.98 20.45 -2.13
C THR A 363 23.55 20.97 -3.46
N ALA A 364 24.88 21.04 -3.56
CA ALA A 364 25.61 21.44 -4.75
C ALA A 364 25.98 20.24 -5.64
N THR A 365 25.52 19.02 -5.30
CA THR A 365 25.62 17.87 -6.21
C THR A 365 24.98 18.31 -7.52
N PRO A 366 25.74 18.42 -8.62
CA PRO A 366 25.33 19.20 -9.78
C PRO A 366 23.93 18.78 -10.23
N LEU A 367 23.05 19.75 -10.45
CA LEU A 367 21.94 19.55 -11.38
C LEU A 367 22.60 19.09 -12.69
N PRO A 368 22.38 17.86 -13.16
CA PRO A 368 23.01 17.43 -14.39
C PRO A 368 22.61 18.34 -15.55
N GLU A 369 23.52 18.53 -16.52
CA GLU A 369 23.20 19.24 -17.76
C GLU A 369 22.00 18.55 -18.44
N GLY A 370 20.91 19.30 -18.68
CA GLY A 370 19.69 18.77 -19.30
C GLY A 370 18.49 18.57 -18.36
N LEU A 371 18.47 19.26 -17.21
CA LEU A 371 17.25 19.56 -16.43
C LEU A 371 16.93 21.06 -16.48
#